data_AF-J2ZT40-F1
#
_entry.id   AF-J2ZT40-F1
#
_cell.length_a   1.000
_cell.length_b   1.000
_cell.length_c   1.000
_cell.angle_alpha   90.00
_cell.angle_beta   90.00
_cell.angle_gamma   90.00
#
_symmetry.space_group_name_H-M   'P 1'
#
loop_
_entity.id
_entity.type
_entity.pdbx_description
1 polymer ?
#
loop_
_entity_poly.entity_id
_entity_poly.type
_entity_poly.pdbx_seq_one_letter_code
_entity_poly.pdbx_strand_id
1 'polypeptide(L)'
;MAVGIPFEQANLILRAPTPEDAAAGTVYDLHVYRYRDLDGNPQVFSKWQFTPEELAEVVASGGAFWFNCWGHTHPPIWISGSDPFTPRSASTPTSGDVP
;
A
#
# COMPACT_ATOMS: atom_id res chain seq x y z
N MET A 1 13.48 -2.92 5.06
CA MET A 1 12.44 -3.31 4.09
C MET A 1 11.10 -3.02 4.69
N ALA A 2 10.31 -2.23 3.97
CA ALA A 2 8.96 -1.87 4.37
C ALA A 2 8.15 -3.12 4.71
N VAL A 3 7.31 -3.03 5.73
CA VAL A 3 6.50 -4.14 6.21
C VAL A 3 5.02 -3.87 5.99
N GLY A 4 4.27 -4.92 5.68
CA GLY A 4 2.82 -4.86 5.69
C GLY A 4 2.32 -4.62 7.12
N ILE A 5 1.42 -3.64 7.30
CA ILE A 5 0.85 -3.30 8.60
C ILE A 5 -0.67 -3.51 8.63
N PRO A 6 -1.26 -3.85 9.80
CA PRO A 6 -2.70 -3.93 9.96
C PRO A 6 -3.38 -2.58 9.69
N PHE A 7 -4.64 -2.64 9.24
CA PHE A 7 -5.54 -1.49 9.13
C PHE A 7 -6.98 -1.94 9.36
N GLU A 8 -7.82 -1.03 9.85
CA GLU A 8 -9.17 -1.33 10.34
C GLU A 8 -10.06 -1.99 9.29
N GLN A 9 -9.98 -1.53 8.05
CA GLN A 9 -10.82 -1.99 6.95
C GLN A 9 -10.38 -3.35 6.40
N ALA A 10 -9.25 -3.90 6.82
CA ALA A 10 -8.78 -5.19 6.31
C ALA A 10 -9.80 -6.30 6.60
N ASN A 11 -10.17 -7.05 5.55
CA ASN A 11 -11.19 -8.10 5.63
C ASN A 11 -10.64 -9.52 5.39
N LEU A 12 -9.32 -9.62 5.16
CA LEU A 12 -8.60 -10.87 5.00
C LEU A 12 -7.16 -10.71 5.46
N ILE A 13 -6.58 -11.77 6.01
CA ILE A 13 -5.15 -11.88 6.31
C ILE A 13 -4.57 -12.99 5.44
N LEU A 14 -3.60 -12.64 4.60
CA LEU A 14 -2.81 -13.60 3.84
C LEU A 14 -1.67 -14.07 4.73
N ARG A 15 -1.64 -15.36 5.03
CA ARG A 15 -0.64 -15.97 5.90
C ARG A 15 0.40 -16.73 5.09
N ALA A 16 1.47 -17.11 5.77
CA ALA A 16 2.43 -18.08 5.27
C ALA A 16 1.70 -19.30 4.67
N PRO A 17 2.08 -19.77 3.47
CA PRO A 17 1.40 -20.88 2.82
C PRO A 17 1.67 -22.23 3.51
N THR A 18 2.79 -22.36 4.23
CA THR A 18 3.14 -23.56 5.00
C THR A 18 3.59 -23.23 6.43
N PRO A 19 3.51 -24.20 7.36
CA PRO A 19 4.09 -24.05 8.70
C PRO A 19 5.62 -23.86 8.68
N GLU A 20 6.31 -24.41 7.69
CA GLU A 20 7.76 -24.24 7.51
C GLU A 20 8.10 -22.80 7.15
N ASP A 21 7.37 -22.20 6.21
CA ASP A 21 7.52 -20.78 5.86
C ASP A 21 7.23 -19.87 7.07
N ALA A 22 6.20 -20.21 7.85
CA ALA A 22 5.88 -19.49 9.08
C ALA A 22 7.02 -19.60 10.12
N ALA A 23 7.61 -20.79 10.28
CA ALA A 23 8.71 -21.04 11.21
C ALA A 23 10.03 -20.37 10.76
N ALA A 24 10.26 -20.25 9.46
CA ALA A 24 11.43 -19.59 8.90
C ALA A 24 11.45 -18.07 9.19
N GLY A 25 10.29 -17.46 9.49
CA GLY A 25 10.17 -16.03 9.78
C GLY A 25 10.51 -15.13 8.59
N THR A 26 10.56 -15.71 7.37
CA THR A 26 10.86 -15.00 6.12
C THR A 26 9.62 -14.38 5.48
N VAL A 27 8.44 -14.77 5.96
CA VAL A 27 7.13 -14.26 5.53
C VAL A 27 6.37 -13.72 6.73
N TYR A 28 5.60 -12.66 6.52
CA TYR A 28 4.73 -12.06 7.53
C TYR A 28 3.30 -12.02 7.03
N ASP A 29 2.36 -11.98 7.98
CA ASP A 29 0.93 -11.85 7.70
C ASP A 29 0.64 -10.53 6.98
N LEU A 30 0.05 -10.62 5.79
CA LEU A 30 -0.34 -9.45 5.01
C LEU A 30 -1.84 -9.21 5.17
N HIS A 31 -2.18 -8.14 5.86
CA HIS A 31 -3.55 -7.68 6.01
C HIS A 31 -3.99 -7.03 4.69
N VAL A 32 -5.14 -7.46 4.17
CA VAL A 32 -5.66 -6.97 2.91
C VAL A 32 -7.15 -6.64 3.00
N TYR A 33 -7.57 -5.66 2.21
CA TYR A 33 -8.97 -5.42 1.92
C TYR A 33 -9.23 -5.85 0.48
N ARG A 34 -10.01 -6.92 0.32
CA ARG A 34 -10.47 -7.40 -0.98
C ARG A 34 -11.88 -6.92 -1.24
N TYR A 35 -12.12 -6.35 -2.41
CA TYR A 35 -13.45 -5.94 -2.83
C TYR A 35 -13.58 -6.09 -4.34
N ARG A 36 -14.80 -5.88 -4.85
CA ARG A 36 -15.06 -5.70 -6.27
C ARG A 36 -15.44 -4.25 -6.50
N ASP A 37 -14.86 -3.62 -7.50
CA ASP A 37 -15.26 -2.27 -7.89
C ASP A 37 -16.66 -2.26 -8.55
N LEU A 38 -17.11 -1.07 -8.97
CA LEU A 38 -18.42 -0.88 -9.59
C LEU A 38 -18.59 -1.67 -10.90
N ASP A 39 -17.48 -1.98 -11.57
CA ASP A 39 -17.44 -2.77 -12.80
C ASP A 39 -17.25 -4.28 -12.52
N GLY A 40 -17.19 -4.66 -11.24
CA GLY A 40 -17.04 -6.04 -10.80
C GLY A 40 -15.60 -6.55 -10.84
N ASN A 41 -14.61 -5.72 -11.14
CA ASN A 41 -13.21 -6.15 -11.18
C ASN A 41 -12.69 -6.43 -9.76
N PRO A 42 -11.94 -7.52 -9.56
CA PRO A 42 -11.35 -7.82 -8.26
C PRO A 42 -10.24 -6.81 -7.94
N GLN A 43 -10.32 -6.24 -6.74
CA GLN A 43 -9.34 -5.29 -6.23
C GLN A 43 -8.80 -5.77 -4.89
N VAL A 44 -7.55 -5.42 -4.61
CA VAL A 44 -6.88 -5.73 -3.34
C VAL A 44 -6.07 -4.54 -2.86
N PHE A 45 -6.33 -4.08 -1.63
CA PHE A 45 -5.51 -3.10 -0.94
C PHE A 45 -4.69 -3.75 0.16
N SER A 46 -3.46 -3.29 0.29
CA SER A 46 -2.56 -3.59 1.40
C SER A 46 -1.88 -2.30 1.85
N LYS A 47 -1.56 -2.21 3.14
CA LYS A 47 -0.92 -1.02 3.73
C LYS A 47 0.49 -1.36 4.16
N TRP A 48 1.42 -0.50 3.80
CA TRP A 48 2.85 -0.70 4.01
C TRP A 48 3.46 0.48 4.75
N GLN A 49 4.42 0.19 5.60
CA GLN A 49 5.18 1.19 6.35
C GLN A 49 6.66 1.03 6.06
N PHE A 50 7.28 2.06 5.48
CA PHE A 50 8.74 2.15 5.40
C PHE A 50 9.36 2.18 6.78
N THR A 51 10.55 1.60 6.93
CA THR A 51 11.37 1.86 8.12
C THR A 51 11.83 3.32 8.12
N PRO A 52 12.26 3.88 9.27
CA PRO A 52 12.76 5.25 9.33
C PRO A 52 13.90 5.52 8.34
N GLU A 53 14.79 4.55 8.13
CA GLU A 53 15.93 4.64 7.22
C GLU A 53 15.46 4.70 5.77
N GLU A 54 14.55 3.81 5.37
CA GLU A 54 14.00 3.79 4.02
C GLU A 54 13.17 5.03 3.70
N LEU A 55 12.38 5.49 4.68
CA LEU A 55 11.65 6.74 4.55
C LEU A 55 12.61 7.91 4.35
N ALA A 56 13.73 7.95 5.09
CA ALA A 56 14.75 8.98 4.90
C ALA A 56 15.37 8.92 3.50
N GLU A 57 15.62 7.72 2.96
CA GLU A 57 16.10 7.55 1.57
C GLU A 57 15.08 8.03 0.54
N VAL A 58 13.79 7.69 0.71
CA VAL A 58 12.71 8.17 -0.17
C VAL A 58 12.54 9.68 -0.08
N VAL A 59 12.69 10.28 1.10
CA VAL A 59 12.66 11.75 1.23
C VAL A 59 13.89 12.38 0.57
N ALA A 60 15.08 11.82 0.79
CA ALA A 60 16.33 12.31 0.20
C ALA A 60 16.34 12.22 -1.34
N SER A 61 15.63 11.23 -1.92
CA SER A 61 15.46 11.08 -3.36
C SER A 61 14.39 12.02 -3.96
N GLY A 62 13.78 12.89 -3.15
CA GLY A 62 12.70 13.79 -3.57
C GLY A 62 11.34 13.08 -3.73
N GLY A 63 11.13 11.98 -3.01
CA GLY A 63 9.91 11.15 -3.06
C GLY A 63 9.98 9.99 -4.05
N ALA A 64 11.13 9.75 -4.68
CA ALA A 64 11.31 8.63 -5.59
C ALA A 64 11.48 7.32 -4.82
N PHE A 65 10.80 6.27 -5.27
CA PHE A 65 10.94 4.92 -4.74
C PHE A 65 10.95 3.91 -5.89
N TRP A 66 11.59 2.77 -5.66
CA TRP A 66 11.64 1.67 -6.62
C TRP A 66 10.59 0.63 -6.26
N PHE A 67 9.89 0.11 -7.27
CA PHE A 67 8.95 -0.99 -7.12
C PHE A 67 9.34 -2.11 -8.10
N ASN A 68 9.43 -3.34 -7.59
CA ASN A 68 9.75 -4.52 -8.38
C ASN A 68 8.63 -5.57 -8.23
N CYS A 69 8.19 -6.14 -9.35
CA CYS A 69 7.26 -7.27 -9.38
C CYS A 69 7.97 -8.47 -10.03
N TRP A 70 8.06 -9.58 -9.30
CA TRP A 70 8.65 -10.80 -9.83
C TRP A 70 7.60 -11.54 -10.68
N GLY A 71 7.80 -11.56 -12.00
CA GLY A 71 6.90 -12.19 -12.97
C GLY A 71 7.00 -11.54 -14.35
N HIS A 72 6.25 -12.05 -15.34
CA HIS A 72 6.24 -11.49 -16.71
C HIS A 72 5.28 -10.32 -16.90
N THR A 73 4.28 -10.18 -16.02
CA THR A 73 3.28 -9.11 -16.11
C THR A 73 2.99 -8.58 -14.71
N HIS A 74 3.16 -7.28 -14.55
CA HIS A 74 2.76 -6.57 -13.35
C HIS A 74 1.25 -6.22 -13.48
N PRO A 75 0.39 -6.61 -12.53
CA PRO A 75 -1.01 -6.17 -12.52
C PRO A 75 -1.11 -4.63 -12.42
N PRO A 76 -2.26 -4.00 -12.74
CA PRO A 76 -2.45 -2.59 -12.43
C PRO A 76 -2.21 -2.33 -10.93
N ILE A 77 -1.31 -1.39 -10.60
CA ILE A 77 -1.02 -1.00 -9.21
C ILE A 77 -1.32 0.48 -9.01
N TRP A 78 -1.89 0.78 -7.85
CA TRP A 78 -2.03 2.13 -7.34
C TRP A 78 -1.17 2.28 -6.07
N ILE A 79 -0.37 3.35 -6.02
CA ILE A 79 0.47 3.72 -4.88
C ILE A 79 0.04 5.12 -4.43
N SER A 80 -0.20 5.27 -3.13
CA SER A 80 -0.61 6.54 -2.53
C SER A 80 -0.01 6.70 -1.14
N GLY A 81 0.38 7.94 -0.81
CA GLY A 81 0.70 8.34 0.56
C GLY A 81 -0.52 8.76 1.39
N SER A 82 -1.69 8.91 0.76
CA SER A 82 -2.94 9.25 1.43
C SER A 82 -3.76 8.01 1.75
N ASP A 83 -4.48 8.03 2.88
CA ASP A 83 -5.45 6.98 3.22
C ASP A 83 -6.61 6.96 2.20
N PRO A 84 -6.81 5.85 1.46
CA PRO A 84 -7.89 5.75 0.47
C PRO A 84 -9.28 5.62 1.09
N PHE A 85 -9.38 5.32 2.39
CA PHE A 85 -10.65 5.19 3.11
C PHE A 85 -11.09 6.49 3.78
N THR A 86 -10.19 7.47 3.87
CA THR A 86 -10.50 8.80 4.36
C THR A 86 -10.93 9.68 3.18
N PRO A 87 -12.14 10.29 3.20
CA PRO A 87 -12.53 11.26 2.20
C PRO A 87 -11.48 12.38 2.16
N ARG A 88 -10.94 12.67 0.97
CA ARG A 88 -10.04 13.83 0.80
C ARG A 88 -10.87 15.06 1.17
N SER A 89 -10.54 15.72 2.29
CA SER A 89 -11.08 17.04 2.60
C SER A 89 -10.84 17.89 1.36
N ALA A 90 -11.89 18.40 0.73
CA ALA A 90 -11.74 19.29 -0.40
C ALA A 90 -10.81 20.42 0.07
N SER A 91 -9.62 20.51 -0.52
CA SER A 91 -8.72 21.62 -0.24
C SER A 91 -9.49 22.88 -0.64
N THR A 92 -9.87 23.69 0.35
CA THR A 92 -10.44 25.02 0.13
C THR A 92 -9.55 25.73 -0.89
N PRO A 93 -10.09 26.23 -2.01
CA PRO A 93 -9.29 27.01 -2.94
C PRO A 93 -8.74 28.20 -2.16
N THR A 94 -7.41 28.28 -2.07
CA THR A 94 -6.75 29.47 -1.53
C THR A 94 -7.15 30.62 -2.43
N SER A 95 -7.87 31.60 -1.88
CA SER A 95 -8.21 32.84 -2.58
C SER A 95 -6.91 33.50 -3.02
N GLY A 96 -6.60 33.43 -4.32
CA GLY A 96 -5.34 33.96 -4.85
C GLY A 96 -5.27 33.96 -6.37
N ASP A 97 -5.95 33.02 -7.04
CA ASP A 97 -5.95 33.00 -8.50
C ASP A 97 -7.07 33.86 -9.07
N VAL A 98 -6.74 35.12 -9.33
CA VAL A 98 -7.46 36.03 -10.21
C VAL A 98 -6.60 36.25 -11.46
N PRO A 99 -7.07 35.91 -12.67
CA PRO A 99 -6.76 36.68 -13.87
C PRO A 99 -7.67 37.91 -13.97
#